data_AF-A0A2V6CXX1-F1
#
_entry.id   AF-A0A2V6CXX1-F1
#
_cell.length_a   1.000
_cell.length_b   1.000
_cell.length_c   1.000
_cell.angle_alpha   90.00
_cell.angle_beta   90.00
_cell.angle_gamma   90.00
#
_symmetry.space_group_name_H-M   'P 1'
#
loop_
_entity.id
_entity.type
_entity.pdbx_description
1 polymer ?
#
loop_
_entity_poly.entity_id
_entity_poly.type
_entity_poly.pdbx_seq_one_letter_code
_entity_poly.pdbx_strand_id
1 'polypeptide(L)'
;VTGEHPKFVNRDYLADCVRALTPDFSSISIEVGPMEIDDYVPIVEAGADGLVVYQETYNRGVYAEMHTAGPKRDFDFRLDCAERGYAAGFRRLGIGALIGLSRWQDEAIALAAHLEYLFKRCWQAHITVSLPRLRPAAGEFRPLFSMTDRELVQLICALRIAFPQLGIVLSTRERASLRDSLSVIGVTMMSAGSHTEPGGYTRQGREHLHRTVRGRIVAPEYQDGEDQLATGQFEISDERSPAEIAAVLRRRGLEPIWKDWDHALCGA
;
A
#
# COMPACT_ATOMS: atom_id res chain seq x y z
N VAL A 1 5.97 7.75 3.80
CA VAL A 1 5.22 8.21 2.61
C VAL A 1 6.16 9.04 1.75
N THR A 2 6.31 8.69 0.48
CA THR A 2 7.09 9.47 -0.50
C THR A 2 6.14 9.98 -1.58
N GLY A 3 6.34 11.23 -2.01
CA GLY A 3 5.73 11.72 -3.25
C GLY A 3 6.56 11.30 -4.46
N GLU A 4 6.01 11.42 -5.67
CA GLU A 4 6.68 11.02 -6.92
C GLU A 4 7.51 12.17 -7.54
N HIS A 5 7.83 13.22 -6.78
CA HIS A 5 8.47 14.40 -7.35
C HIS A 5 9.97 14.16 -7.61
N PRO A 6 10.45 14.07 -8.87
CA PRO A 6 11.82 13.63 -9.20
C PRO A 6 12.92 14.54 -8.65
N LYS A 7 12.58 15.80 -8.35
CA LYS A 7 13.51 16.77 -7.76
C LYS A 7 13.89 16.45 -6.30
N PHE A 8 13.06 15.73 -5.56
CA PHE A 8 13.25 15.46 -4.13
C PHE A 8 13.53 13.98 -3.83
N VAL A 9 13.18 13.10 -4.75
CA VAL A 9 13.55 11.68 -4.74
C VAL A 9 14.61 11.50 -5.81
N ASN A 10 15.89 11.62 -5.44
CA ASN A 10 16.97 11.25 -6.36
C ASN A 10 16.90 9.73 -6.60
N ARG A 11 17.57 9.24 -7.65
CA ARG A 11 17.52 7.83 -8.06
C ARG A 11 17.87 6.87 -6.92
N ASP A 12 18.78 7.29 -6.04
CA ASP A 12 19.32 6.45 -4.96
C ASP A 12 18.59 6.62 -3.63
N TYR A 13 17.68 7.59 -3.49
CA TYR A 13 17.06 7.97 -2.22
C TYR A 13 16.36 6.80 -1.55
N LEU A 14 15.61 6.03 -2.34
CA LEU A 14 14.89 4.86 -1.85
C LEU A 14 15.87 3.75 -1.46
N ALA A 15 16.92 3.52 -2.24
CA ALA A 15 17.95 2.53 -1.91
C ALA A 15 18.70 2.91 -0.62
N ASP A 16 19.01 4.20 -0.41
CA ASP A 16 19.65 4.69 0.80
C ASP A 16 18.75 4.56 2.03
N CYS A 17 17.46 4.86 1.88
CA CYS A 17 16.47 4.64 2.93
C CYS A 17 16.32 3.16 3.29
N VAL A 18 16.28 2.27 2.30
CA VAL A 18 16.23 0.82 2.52
C VAL A 18 17.50 0.37 3.26
N ARG A 19 18.69 0.76 2.78
CA ARG A 19 19.97 0.37 3.39
C ARG A 19 20.09 0.83 4.85
N ALA A 20 19.54 2.00 5.17
CA ALA A 20 19.50 2.51 6.54
C ALA A 20 18.57 1.68 7.45
N LEU A 21 17.51 1.09 6.90
CA LEU A 21 16.51 0.32 7.64
C LEU A 21 16.83 -1.19 7.71
N THR A 22 17.58 -1.73 6.75
CA THR A 22 17.90 -3.16 6.65
C THR A 22 18.43 -3.79 7.95
N PRO A 23 19.27 -3.13 8.77
CA PRO A 23 19.73 -3.71 10.04
C PRO A 23 18.62 -3.95 11.09
N ASP A 24 17.55 -3.17 11.03
CA ASP A 24 16.50 -3.15 12.06
C ASP A 24 15.27 -4.00 11.68
N PHE A 25 15.10 -4.31 10.39
CA PHE A 25 13.92 -4.98 9.86
C PHE A 25 14.28 -6.26 9.12
N SER A 26 13.59 -7.34 9.42
CA SER A 26 13.75 -8.61 8.67
C SER A 26 13.14 -8.59 7.28
N SER A 27 12.36 -7.55 6.97
CA SER A 27 11.66 -7.43 5.71
C SER A 27 11.24 -5.99 5.47
N ILE A 28 11.45 -5.50 4.26
CA ILE A 28 11.18 -4.12 3.84
C ILE A 28 10.42 -4.17 2.51
N SER A 29 9.23 -3.57 2.49
CA SER A 29 8.42 -3.38 1.29
C SER A 29 8.28 -1.90 0.97
N ILE A 30 8.25 -1.57 -0.31
CA ILE A 30 8.03 -0.20 -0.79
C ILE A 30 6.67 -0.09 -1.50
N GLU A 31 5.98 1.03 -1.27
CA GLU A 31 4.80 1.45 -2.03
C GLU A 31 5.16 2.80 -2.68
N VAL A 32 5.53 2.76 -3.95
CA VAL A 32 6.01 3.92 -4.72
C VAL A 32 5.38 3.95 -6.11
N GLY A 33 5.50 5.08 -6.80
CA GLY A 33 5.07 5.20 -8.18
C GLY A 33 5.73 4.15 -9.10
N PRO A 34 5.11 3.82 -10.25
CA PRO A 34 5.72 2.93 -11.23
C PRO A 34 7.06 3.47 -11.74
N MET A 35 8.07 2.60 -11.78
CA MET A 35 9.41 2.91 -12.28
C MET A 35 9.82 1.88 -13.34
N GLU A 36 10.94 2.15 -14.01
CA GLU A 36 11.60 1.18 -14.88
C GLU A 36 12.35 0.12 -14.06
N ILE A 37 12.64 -1.02 -14.69
CA ILE A 37 13.33 -2.15 -14.04
C ILE A 37 14.67 -1.69 -13.42
N ASP A 38 15.47 -0.95 -14.19
CA ASP A 38 16.80 -0.48 -13.78
C ASP A 38 16.76 0.47 -12.58
N ASP A 39 15.61 1.09 -12.29
CA ASP A 39 15.44 1.96 -11.13
C ASP A 39 15.05 1.17 -9.87
N TYR A 40 14.46 -0.02 -10.03
CA TYR A 40 14.14 -0.92 -8.92
C TYR A 40 15.35 -1.74 -8.46
N VAL A 41 16.28 -2.09 -9.36
CA VAL A 41 17.44 -2.95 -9.06
C VAL A 41 18.23 -2.46 -7.84
N PRO A 42 18.67 -1.18 -7.75
CA PRO A 42 19.43 -0.71 -6.58
C PRO A 42 18.65 -0.80 -5.26
N ILE A 43 17.32 -0.74 -5.31
CA ILE A 43 16.45 -0.81 -4.13
C ILE A 43 16.34 -2.25 -3.62
N VAL A 44 16.23 -3.21 -4.55
CA VAL A 44 16.28 -4.65 -4.23
C VAL A 44 17.65 -5.03 -3.67
N GLU A 45 18.74 -4.56 -4.31
CA GLU A 45 20.11 -4.79 -3.84
C GLU A 45 20.38 -4.18 -2.45
N ALA A 46 19.71 -3.08 -2.10
CA ALA A 46 19.79 -2.48 -0.77
C ALA A 46 19.09 -3.29 0.33
N GLY A 47 18.22 -4.25 -0.03
CA GLY A 47 17.54 -5.16 0.90
C GLY A 47 16.02 -5.15 0.83
N ALA A 48 15.39 -4.39 -0.07
CA ALA A 48 13.94 -4.41 -0.20
C ALA A 48 13.46 -5.71 -0.86
N ASP A 49 12.47 -6.36 -0.26
CA ASP A 49 11.96 -7.65 -0.72
C ASP A 49 10.54 -7.56 -1.30
N GLY A 50 9.81 -6.50 -1.01
CA GLY A 50 8.43 -6.30 -1.46
C GLY A 50 8.19 -5.02 -2.26
N LEU A 51 7.37 -5.12 -3.31
CA LEU A 51 6.82 -3.99 -4.05
C LEU A 51 5.30 -4.01 -3.98
N VAL A 52 4.68 -2.89 -3.60
CA VAL A 52 3.23 -2.71 -3.61
C VAL A 52 2.85 -1.63 -4.62
N VAL A 53 1.94 -1.97 -5.53
CA VAL A 53 1.39 -1.06 -6.54
C VAL A 53 -0.12 -1.27 -6.67
N TYR A 54 -0.90 -0.28 -6.27
CA TYR A 54 -2.34 -0.30 -6.50
C TYR A 54 -2.64 0.26 -7.89
N GLN A 55 -3.42 -0.46 -8.68
CA GLN A 55 -3.92 0.07 -9.95
C GLN A 55 -4.90 1.23 -9.72
N GLU A 56 -5.37 1.41 -8.49
CA GLU A 56 -6.43 2.33 -8.06
C GLU A 56 -7.80 1.95 -8.64
N THR A 57 -7.93 1.88 -9.95
CA THR A 57 -9.11 1.38 -10.65
C THR A 57 -8.70 0.70 -11.95
N TYR A 58 -9.27 -0.47 -12.24
CA TYR A 58 -9.08 -1.15 -13.52
C TYR A 58 -9.99 -0.57 -14.62
N ASN A 59 -10.90 0.33 -14.29
CA ASN A 59 -11.71 1.05 -15.27
C ASN A 59 -10.87 2.17 -15.90
N ARG A 60 -10.48 1.99 -17.17
CA ARG A 60 -9.64 2.97 -17.91
C ARG A 60 -10.27 4.37 -18.01
N GLY A 61 -11.59 4.47 -18.11
CA GLY A 61 -12.30 5.75 -18.16
C GLY A 61 -12.18 6.51 -16.84
N VAL A 62 -12.55 5.84 -15.74
CA VAL A 62 -12.42 6.42 -14.38
C VAL A 62 -10.96 6.71 -14.06
N TYR A 63 -10.04 5.83 -14.46
CA TYR A 63 -8.60 6.05 -14.26
C TYR A 63 -8.13 7.34 -14.92
N ALA A 64 -8.53 7.60 -16.17
CA ALA A 64 -8.15 8.80 -16.91
C ALA A 64 -8.74 10.08 -16.29
N GLU A 65 -9.93 10.01 -15.71
CA GLU A 65 -10.56 11.12 -14.97
C GLU A 65 -9.83 11.42 -13.65
N MET A 66 -9.39 10.39 -12.93
CA MET A 66 -8.70 10.54 -11.64
C MET A 66 -7.23 10.92 -11.80
N HIS A 67 -6.58 10.50 -12.89
CA HIS A 67 -5.15 10.72 -13.16
C HIS A 67 -4.96 11.66 -14.35
N THR A 68 -5.23 12.95 -14.12
CA THR A 68 -5.27 13.97 -15.19
C THR A 68 -3.90 14.40 -15.73
N ALA A 69 -2.83 14.23 -14.96
CA ALA A 69 -1.49 14.67 -15.32
C ALA A 69 -0.39 13.85 -14.64
N GLY A 70 0.83 13.96 -15.18
CA GLY A 70 2.03 13.30 -14.65
C GLY A 70 2.13 11.82 -15.01
N PRO A 71 3.19 11.14 -14.53
CA PRO A 71 3.47 9.73 -14.85
C PRO A 71 2.32 8.78 -14.51
N LYS A 72 1.54 9.09 -13.47
CA LYS A 72 0.35 8.30 -13.08
C LYS A 72 -0.74 8.25 -14.16
N ARG A 73 -0.76 9.14 -15.16
CA ARG A 73 -1.79 9.08 -16.20
C ARG A 73 -1.66 7.85 -17.10
N ASP A 74 -0.46 7.27 -17.20
CA ASP A 74 -0.23 6.09 -18.01
C ASP A 74 -0.75 4.82 -17.31
N PHE A 75 -1.93 4.37 -17.75
CA PHE A 75 -2.63 3.22 -17.20
C PHE A 75 -1.84 1.92 -17.39
N ASP A 76 -1.32 1.71 -18.61
CA ASP A 76 -0.67 0.46 -19.00
C ASP A 76 0.69 0.36 -18.34
N PHE A 77 1.43 1.47 -18.30
CA PHE A 77 2.67 1.53 -17.55
C PHE A 77 2.46 1.20 -16.07
N ARG A 78 1.38 1.69 -15.43
CA ARG A 78 1.06 1.34 -14.04
C ARG A 78 0.66 -0.13 -13.88
N LEU A 79 -0.13 -0.66 -14.81
CA LEU A 79 -0.59 -2.05 -14.78
C LEU A 79 0.59 -3.03 -14.84
N ASP A 80 1.54 -2.77 -15.74
CA ASP A 80 2.73 -3.60 -15.96
C ASP A 80 3.77 -3.51 -14.83
N CYS A 81 3.57 -2.61 -13.85
CA CYS A 81 4.54 -2.31 -12.79
C CYS A 81 4.91 -3.53 -11.94
N ALA A 82 3.94 -4.38 -11.60
CA ALA A 82 4.20 -5.58 -10.78
C ALA A 82 5.17 -6.54 -11.48
N GLU A 83 5.05 -6.71 -12.81
CA GLU A 83 5.96 -7.55 -13.60
C GLU A 83 7.36 -6.93 -13.70
N ARG A 84 7.47 -5.60 -13.82
CA ARG A 84 8.78 -4.92 -13.76
C ARG A 84 9.44 -5.07 -12.39
N GLY A 85 8.67 -4.97 -11.31
CA GLY A 85 9.18 -5.25 -9.96
C GLY A 85 9.67 -6.70 -9.80
N TYR A 86 8.91 -7.66 -10.35
CA TYR A 86 9.35 -9.05 -10.39
C TYR A 86 10.67 -9.22 -11.13
N ALA A 87 10.79 -8.62 -12.32
CA ALA A 87 12.00 -8.68 -13.14
C ALA A 87 13.22 -8.03 -12.44
N ALA A 88 13.00 -7.00 -11.63
CA ALA A 88 14.04 -6.37 -10.82
C ALA A 88 14.49 -7.20 -9.60
N GLY A 89 13.75 -8.26 -9.25
CA GLY A 89 14.11 -9.19 -8.18
C GLY A 89 13.29 -9.09 -6.90
N PHE A 90 12.20 -8.32 -6.88
CA PHE A 90 11.28 -8.33 -5.73
C PHE A 90 10.66 -9.72 -5.55
N ARG A 91 10.65 -10.20 -4.30
CA ARG A 91 10.14 -11.54 -3.94
C ARG A 91 8.70 -11.51 -3.46
N ARG A 92 8.19 -10.33 -3.11
CA ARG A 92 6.78 -10.11 -2.76
C ARG A 92 6.19 -9.01 -3.62
N LEU A 93 5.03 -9.27 -4.19
CA LEU A 93 4.33 -8.33 -5.06
C LEU A 93 2.93 -8.11 -4.50
N GLY A 94 2.60 -6.85 -4.20
CA GLY A 94 1.30 -6.44 -3.72
C GLY A 94 0.56 -5.65 -4.79
N ILE A 95 -0.66 -6.07 -5.11
CA ILE A 95 -1.56 -5.30 -5.97
C ILE A 95 -2.85 -4.94 -5.25
N GLY A 96 -3.64 -4.04 -5.83
CA GLY A 96 -4.92 -3.65 -5.24
C GLY A 96 -5.71 -2.71 -6.13
N ALA A 97 -7.00 -2.60 -5.81
CA ALA A 97 -7.90 -1.58 -6.33
C ALA A 97 -8.41 -0.73 -5.15
N LEU A 98 -8.45 0.58 -5.35
CA LEU A 98 -9.01 1.53 -4.39
C LEU A 98 -10.54 1.50 -4.49
N ILE A 99 -11.15 0.78 -3.56
CA ILE A 99 -12.58 0.54 -3.56
C ILE A 99 -13.32 1.86 -3.28
N GLY A 100 -14.13 2.27 -4.26
CA GLY A 100 -14.95 3.48 -4.20
C GLY A 100 -14.82 4.38 -5.44
N LEU A 101 -13.85 4.10 -6.31
CA LEU A 101 -13.71 4.79 -7.61
C LEU A 101 -14.66 4.20 -8.68
N SER A 102 -14.78 2.87 -8.73
CA SER A 102 -15.75 2.17 -9.58
C SER A 102 -16.56 1.15 -8.78
N ARG A 103 -17.55 0.52 -9.43
CA ARG A 103 -18.30 -0.59 -8.84
C ARG A 103 -17.35 -1.72 -8.45
N TRP A 104 -17.44 -2.16 -7.20
CA TRP A 104 -16.47 -3.10 -6.66
C TRP A 104 -16.49 -4.47 -7.32
N GLN A 105 -17.63 -4.88 -7.88
CA GLN A 105 -17.73 -6.16 -8.59
C GLN A 105 -16.89 -6.15 -9.87
N ASP A 106 -16.91 -5.04 -10.61
CA ASP A 106 -16.16 -4.87 -11.84
C ASP A 106 -14.65 -4.82 -11.53
N GLU A 107 -14.28 -4.09 -10.47
CA GLU A 107 -12.90 -4.06 -9.95
C GLU A 107 -12.43 -5.45 -9.50
N ALA A 108 -13.28 -6.21 -8.80
CA ALA A 108 -12.95 -7.54 -8.31
C ALA A 108 -12.67 -8.53 -9.44
N ILE A 109 -13.45 -8.48 -10.53
CA ILE A 109 -13.25 -9.35 -11.70
C ILE A 109 -11.92 -9.00 -12.39
N ALA A 110 -11.66 -7.72 -12.62
CA ALA A 110 -10.41 -7.28 -13.25
C ALA A 110 -9.19 -7.60 -12.38
N LEU A 111 -9.29 -7.38 -11.07
CA LEU A 111 -8.27 -7.73 -10.10
C LEU A 111 -8.01 -9.25 -10.08
N ALA A 112 -9.05 -10.08 -10.12
CA ALA A 112 -8.91 -11.53 -10.20
C ALA A 112 -8.20 -11.96 -11.50
N ALA A 113 -8.52 -11.35 -12.64
CA ALA A 113 -7.82 -11.62 -13.91
C ALA A 113 -6.34 -11.21 -13.84
N HIS A 114 -6.03 -10.07 -13.20
CA HIS A 114 -4.64 -9.64 -12.98
C HIS A 114 -3.89 -10.60 -12.05
N LEU A 115 -4.54 -11.09 -10.98
CA LEU A 115 -3.97 -12.11 -10.09
C LEU A 115 -3.66 -13.40 -10.85
N GLU A 116 -4.59 -13.91 -11.68
CA GLU A 116 -4.35 -15.10 -12.50
C GLU A 116 -3.14 -14.93 -13.44
N TYR A 117 -2.96 -13.74 -14.00
CA TYR A 117 -1.81 -13.42 -14.83
C TYR A 117 -0.51 -13.45 -14.02
N LEU A 118 -0.47 -12.75 -12.88
CA LEU A 118 0.73 -12.68 -12.04
C LEU A 118 1.12 -14.03 -11.45
N PHE A 119 0.15 -14.88 -11.07
CA PHE A 119 0.48 -16.24 -10.60
C PHE A 119 1.15 -17.11 -11.67
N LYS A 120 0.89 -16.86 -12.96
CA LYS A 120 1.55 -17.57 -14.07
C LYS A 120 2.92 -16.97 -14.40
N ARG A 121 3.04 -15.64 -14.35
CA ARG A 121 4.25 -14.93 -14.77
C ARG A 121 5.29 -14.79 -13.66
N CYS A 122 4.84 -14.37 -12.49
CA CYS A 122 5.65 -14.05 -11.33
C CYS A 122 5.65 -15.22 -10.33
N TRP A 123 5.74 -16.45 -10.83
CA TRP A 123 5.49 -17.67 -10.06
C TRP A 123 6.45 -17.91 -8.89
N GLN A 124 7.62 -17.24 -8.88
CA GLN A 124 8.58 -17.29 -7.77
C GLN A 124 8.30 -16.24 -6.68
N ALA A 125 7.43 -15.27 -6.95
CA ALA A 125 7.07 -14.23 -5.99
C ALA A 125 5.83 -14.61 -5.19
N HIS A 126 5.80 -14.21 -3.93
CA HIS A 126 4.59 -14.25 -3.14
C HIS A 126 3.67 -13.08 -3.53
N ILE A 127 2.52 -13.41 -4.11
CA ILE A 127 1.53 -12.42 -4.55
C ILE A 127 0.58 -12.11 -3.41
N THR A 128 0.34 -10.81 -3.22
CA THR A 128 -0.53 -10.27 -2.18
C THR A 128 -1.52 -9.28 -2.76
N VAL A 129 -2.68 -9.14 -2.13
CA VAL A 129 -3.70 -8.17 -2.50
C VAL A 129 -4.09 -7.30 -1.31
N SER A 130 -4.21 -6.00 -1.56
CA SER A 130 -4.85 -5.06 -0.66
C SER A 130 -6.20 -4.62 -1.23
N LEU A 131 -7.20 -4.50 -0.37
CA LEU A 131 -8.54 -4.01 -0.73
C LEU A 131 -8.85 -2.70 0.03
N PRO A 132 -8.07 -1.62 -0.17
CA PRO A 132 -8.30 -0.38 0.55
C PRO A 132 -9.63 0.24 0.13
N ARG A 133 -10.52 0.48 1.09
CA ARG A 133 -11.70 1.32 0.87
C ARG A 133 -11.30 2.79 0.96
N LEU A 134 -11.84 3.60 0.06
CA LEU A 134 -11.59 5.03 0.02
C LEU A 134 -12.04 5.67 1.34
N ARG A 135 -11.12 6.41 1.96
CA ARG A 135 -11.31 7.10 3.25
C ARG A 135 -11.28 8.62 3.02
N PRO A 136 -11.87 9.42 3.92
CA PRO A 136 -11.64 10.84 3.94
C PRO A 136 -10.14 11.16 3.88
N ALA A 137 -9.78 12.09 2.99
CA ALA A 137 -8.41 12.55 2.76
C ALA A 137 -8.44 14.03 2.40
N ALA A 138 -7.26 14.66 2.37
CA ALA A 138 -7.11 16.04 1.92
C ALA A 138 -7.68 16.21 0.50
N GLY A 139 -8.64 17.13 0.33
CA GLY A 139 -9.33 17.38 -0.94
C GLY A 139 -10.80 16.97 -0.99
N GLU A 140 -11.36 16.43 0.10
CA GLU A 140 -12.80 16.19 0.29
C GLU A 140 -13.48 15.33 -0.81
N PHE A 141 -12.70 14.50 -1.50
CA PHE A 141 -13.26 13.60 -2.51
C PHE A 141 -14.24 12.61 -1.87
N ARG A 142 -15.46 12.55 -2.41
CA ARG A 142 -16.48 11.59 -1.99
C ARG A 142 -16.41 10.35 -2.89
N PRO A 143 -16.39 9.13 -2.33
CA PRO A 143 -16.44 7.91 -3.14
C PRO A 143 -17.64 7.92 -4.09
N LEU A 144 -17.42 7.54 -5.35
CA LEU A 144 -18.49 7.38 -6.35
C LEU A 144 -19.34 6.15 -6.03
N PHE A 145 -18.72 5.15 -5.39
CA PHE A 145 -19.35 3.91 -4.97
C PHE A 145 -19.01 3.62 -3.51
N SER A 146 -19.93 3.00 -2.80
CA SER A 146 -19.70 2.48 -1.44
C SER A 146 -19.55 0.96 -1.48
N MET A 147 -18.71 0.42 -0.60
CA MET A 147 -18.68 -1.01 -0.28
C MET A 147 -19.00 -1.19 1.19
N THR A 148 -20.03 -1.98 1.48
CA THR A 148 -20.41 -2.36 2.83
C THR A 148 -19.43 -3.37 3.44
N ASP A 149 -19.43 -3.49 4.77
CA ASP A 149 -18.61 -4.49 5.46
C ASP A 149 -18.96 -5.92 5.01
N ARG A 150 -20.24 -6.18 4.69
CA ARG A 150 -20.71 -7.47 4.16
C ARG A 150 -20.09 -7.78 2.79
N GLU A 151 -20.06 -6.80 1.90
CA GLU A 151 -19.48 -6.96 0.56
C GLU A 151 -17.96 -7.11 0.62
N LEU A 152 -17.28 -6.39 1.54
CA LEU A 152 -15.85 -6.58 1.76
C LEU A 152 -15.55 -8.02 2.23
N VAL A 153 -16.31 -8.52 3.21
CA VAL A 153 -16.20 -9.91 3.67
C VAL A 153 -16.48 -10.89 2.51
N GLN A 154 -17.50 -10.63 1.70
CA GLN A 154 -17.83 -11.46 0.55
C GLN A 154 -16.67 -11.52 -0.46
N LEU A 155 -16.05 -10.38 -0.77
CA LEU A 155 -14.91 -10.31 -1.67
C LEU A 155 -13.69 -11.04 -1.11
N ILE A 156 -13.38 -10.86 0.18
CA ILE A 156 -12.28 -11.57 0.86
C ILE A 156 -12.49 -13.09 0.79
N CYS A 157 -13.71 -13.57 1.07
CA CYS A 157 -14.04 -14.99 0.96
C CYS A 157 -13.92 -15.49 -0.49
N ALA A 158 -14.41 -14.73 -1.47
CA ALA A 158 -14.30 -15.10 -2.88
C ALA A 158 -12.83 -15.24 -3.32
N LEU A 159 -11.98 -14.28 -2.95
CA LEU A 159 -10.54 -14.32 -3.23
C LEU A 159 -9.84 -15.49 -2.53
N ARG A 160 -10.21 -15.81 -1.30
CA ARG A 160 -9.64 -16.95 -0.56
C ARG A 160 -10.00 -18.29 -1.21
N ILE A 161 -11.20 -18.41 -1.76
CA ILE A 161 -11.65 -19.61 -2.48
C ILE A 161 -10.96 -19.71 -3.85
N ALA A 162 -10.91 -18.61 -4.60
CA ALA A 162 -10.34 -18.58 -5.95
C ALA A 162 -8.81 -18.70 -5.97
N PHE A 163 -8.14 -18.11 -4.97
CA PHE A 163 -6.67 -18.03 -4.88
C PHE A 163 -6.18 -18.41 -3.47
N PRO A 164 -6.17 -19.71 -3.11
CA PRO A 164 -5.81 -20.15 -1.77
C PRO A 164 -4.43 -19.67 -1.29
N GLN A 165 -3.48 -19.54 -2.21
CA GLN A 165 -2.11 -19.09 -1.97
C GLN A 165 -1.94 -17.57 -1.82
N LEU A 166 -2.99 -16.78 -2.11
CA LEU A 166 -2.93 -15.32 -2.11
C LEU A 166 -2.75 -14.77 -0.69
N GLY A 167 -1.79 -13.87 -0.50
CA GLY A 167 -1.73 -13.03 0.69
C GLY A 167 -2.82 -11.95 0.64
N ILE A 168 -3.57 -11.74 1.72
CA ILE A 168 -4.58 -10.67 1.81
C ILE A 168 -4.15 -9.71 2.91
N VAL A 169 -3.91 -8.45 2.54
CA VAL A 169 -3.41 -7.38 3.42
C VAL A 169 -4.57 -6.50 3.89
N LEU A 170 -4.72 -6.32 5.20
CA LEU A 170 -5.72 -5.44 5.80
C LEU A 170 -5.09 -4.25 6.54
N SER A 171 -5.26 -3.06 5.96
CA SER A 171 -4.71 -1.82 6.53
C SER A 171 -5.53 -1.27 7.72
N THR A 172 -4.97 -0.28 8.41
CA THR A 172 -5.63 0.52 9.46
C THR A 172 -6.72 1.48 8.95
N ARG A 173 -7.03 1.47 7.65
CA ARG A 173 -8.22 2.13 7.08
C ARG A 173 -9.54 1.57 7.64
N GLU A 174 -9.49 0.36 8.17
CA GLU A 174 -10.65 -0.37 8.66
C GLU A 174 -10.81 -0.24 10.17
N ARG A 175 -12.05 -0.25 10.66
CA ARG A 175 -12.32 -0.12 12.10
C ARG A 175 -11.85 -1.35 12.87
N ALA A 176 -11.36 -1.15 14.09
CA ALA A 176 -10.87 -2.21 14.98
C ALA A 176 -11.76 -3.48 15.03
N SER A 177 -13.08 -3.31 15.23
CA SER A 177 -14.01 -4.45 15.33
C SER A 177 -14.09 -5.29 14.04
N LEU A 178 -14.01 -4.65 12.88
CA LEU A 178 -14.04 -5.32 11.58
C LEU A 178 -12.72 -6.03 11.35
N ARG A 179 -11.60 -5.37 11.64
CA ARG A 179 -10.25 -5.91 11.52
C ARG A 179 -10.06 -7.18 12.36
N ASP A 180 -10.52 -7.13 13.62
CA ASP A 180 -10.50 -8.28 14.51
C ASP A 180 -11.29 -9.47 13.95
N SER A 181 -12.44 -9.18 13.32
CA SER A 181 -13.29 -10.22 12.72
C SER A 181 -12.69 -10.79 11.42
N LEU A 182 -12.09 -9.96 10.59
CA LEU A 182 -11.47 -10.37 9.33
C LEU A 182 -10.18 -11.18 9.51
N SER A 183 -9.50 -11.02 10.66
CA SER A 183 -8.28 -11.76 10.99
C SER A 183 -8.46 -13.30 10.99
N VAL A 184 -9.68 -13.80 11.24
CA VAL A 184 -9.99 -15.24 11.30
C VAL A 184 -10.71 -15.77 10.04
N ILE A 185 -10.95 -14.93 9.03
CA ILE A 185 -11.73 -15.31 7.85
C ILE A 185 -10.84 -15.54 6.63
N GLY A 186 -9.89 -14.64 6.37
CA GLY A 186 -9.07 -14.74 5.17
C GLY A 186 -7.94 -13.73 5.05
N VAL A 187 -7.82 -12.78 5.98
CA VAL A 187 -6.69 -11.86 6.04
C VAL A 187 -5.45 -12.61 6.52
N THR A 188 -4.32 -12.40 5.85
CA THR A 188 -3.03 -13.04 6.21
C THR A 188 -2.00 -12.05 6.72
N MET A 189 -2.16 -10.76 6.42
CA MET A 189 -1.25 -9.69 6.86
C MET A 189 -2.05 -8.47 7.27
N MET A 190 -1.56 -7.74 8.28
CA MET A 190 -2.24 -6.54 8.80
C MET A 190 -1.22 -5.47 9.17
N SER A 191 -1.50 -4.21 8.84
CA SER A 191 -0.70 -3.09 9.35
C SER A 191 -1.08 -2.75 10.79
N ALA A 192 -0.17 -2.26 11.63
CA ALA A 192 -0.51 -1.83 13.00
C ALA A 192 0.35 -0.64 13.38
N GLY A 193 -0.15 0.26 14.25
CA GLY A 193 0.52 1.52 14.58
C GLY A 193 0.94 2.31 13.34
N SER A 194 0.07 2.37 12.33
CA SER A 194 0.39 3.08 11.08
C SER A 194 0.42 4.59 11.33
N HIS A 195 1.31 5.29 10.64
CA HIS A 195 1.24 6.74 10.45
C HIS A 195 1.24 7.02 8.96
N THR A 196 0.32 7.87 8.50
CA THR A 196 0.08 8.10 7.06
C THR A 196 0.61 9.45 6.59
N GLU A 197 1.22 10.19 7.49
CA GLU A 197 1.90 11.46 7.28
C GLU A 197 3.43 11.27 7.20
N PRO A 198 4.14 12.03 6.34
CA PRO A 198 5.59 12.07 6.37
C PRO A 198 6.13 12.44 7.76
N GLY A 199 6.98 11.59 8.33
CA GLY A 199 7.59 11.81 9.65
C GLY A 199 6.63 11.60 10.84
N GLY A 200 5.48 10.96 10.65
CA GLY A 200 4.47 10.78 11.72
C GLY A 200 4.99 10.07 12.98
N TYR A 201 5.89 9.10 12.80
CA TYR A 201 6.51 8.36 13.90
C TYR A 201 7.47 9.19 14.77
N THR A 202 8.08 10.24 14.19
CA THR A 202 9.07 11.09 14.86
C THR A 202 8.55 12.49 15.16
N ARG A 203 7.31 12.80 14.74
CA ARG A 203 6.71 14.15 14.75
C ARG A 203 7.56 15.20 14.02
N GLN A 204 8.50 14.80 13.17
CA GLN A 204 9.39 15.71 12.44
C GLN A 204 8.70 16.45 11.28
N GLY A 205 7.45 16.11 10.94
CA GLY A 205 6.66 16.80 9.91
C GLY A 205 6.23 18.23 10.25
N ARG A 206 6.96 18.94 11.13
CA ARG A 206 6.66 20.27 11.67
C ARG A 206 7.44 21.41 11.01
N GLU A 207 8.63 21.16 10.47
CA GLU A 207 9.58 22.25 10.12
C GLU A 207 9.50 22.71 8.65
N HIS A 208 8.87 21.94 7.76
CA HIS A 208 8.76 22.26 6.33
C HIS A 208 7.36 21.96 5.74
N LEU A 209 6.30 22.36 6.44
CA LEU A 209 4.94 22.30 5.88
C LEU A 209 4.82 23.21 4.66
N HIS A 210 4.39 22.62 3.55
CA HIS A 210 3.99 23.36 2.36
C HIS A 210 2.76 22.72 1.76
N ARG A 211 1.86 23.55 1.23
CA ARG A 211 0.65 23.08 0.56
C ARG A 211 0.93 22.99 -0.93
N THR A 212 0.81 21.79 -1.50
CA THR A 212 0.91 21.65 -2.96
C THR A 212 -0.47 21.82 -3.59
N VAL A 213 -0.68 22.89 -4.37
CA VAL A 213 -1.91 23.12 -5.14
C VAL A 213 -1.59 23.02 -6.62
N ARG A 214 -2.16 22.02 -7.31
CA ARG A 214 -1.93 21.78 -8.75
C ARG A 214 -0.43 21.72 -9.13
N GLY A 215 0.37 21.02 -8.30
CA GLY A 215 1.81 20.85 -8.53
C GLY A 215 2.68 22.07 -8.18
N ARG A 216 2.11 23.14 -7.63
CA ARG A 216 2.86 24.30 -7.14
C ARG A 216 2.92 24.29 -5.62
N ILE A 217 4.12 24.51 -5.09
CA ILE A 217 4.35 24.71 -3.66
C ILE A 217 3.82 26.08 -3.27
N VAL A 218 2.81 26.11 -2.40
CA VAL A 218 2.23 27.32 -1.82
C VAL A 218 2.53 27.26 -0.31
N ALA A 219 2.95 28.38 0.26
CA ALA A 219 3.09 28.48 1.71
C ALA A 219 1.72 28.23 2.38
N PRO A 220 1.66 27.51 3.50
CA PRO A 220 0.41 27.38 4.25
C PRO A 220 -0.08 28.78 4.67
N GLU A 221 -1.38 29.04 4.57
CA GLU A 221 -1.97 30.22 5.22
C GLU A 221 -1.88 29.99 6.73
N TYR A 222 -1.07 30.79 7.43
CA TYR A 222 -0.92 30.70 8.88
C TYR A 222 -2.23 31.13 9.55
N GLN A 223 -2.89 30.19 10.22
CA GLN A 223 -3.89 30.48 11.24
C GLN A 223 -3.28 30.15 12.61
N ASP A 224 -3.26 31.14 13.49
CA ASP A 224 -2.71 31.04 14.85
C ASP A 224 -3.40 29.91 15.63
N GLY A 225 -2.61 28.94 16.12
CA GLY A 225 -3.01 28.13 17.29
C GLY A 225 -3.08 26.59 17.14
N GLU A 226 -2.83 26.00 15.98
CA GLU A 226 -2.75 24.54 15.84
C GLU A 226 -1.37 24.10 15.33
N ASP A 227 -0.71 23.19 16.05
CA ASP A 227 0.49 22.46 15.59
C ASP A 227 0.09 21.63 14.35
N GLN A 228 0.10 22.23 13.15
CA GLN A 228 -0.24 21.51 11.93
C GLN A 228 0.86 20.49 11.62
N LEU A 229 0.52 19.20 11.69
CA LEU A 229 1.33 18.09 11.18
C LEU A 229 1.16 18.01 9.66
N ALA A 230 2.16 17.46 8.94
CA ALA A 230 1.99 17.09 7.54
C ALA A 230 0.70 16.27 7.36
N THR A 231 -0.10 16.58 6.33
CA THR A 231 -1.43 15.96 6.19
C THR A 231 -1.28 14.48 5.86
N GLY A 232 -1.97 13.62 6.62
CA GLY A 232 -1.99 12.19 6.37
C GLY A 232 -2.59 11.86 4.99
N GLN A 233 -2.07 10.81 4.35
CA GLN A 233 -2.57 10.33 3.06
C GLN A 233 -4.04 9.87 3.14
N PHE A 234 -4.46 9.36 4.30
CA PHE A 234 -5.83 8.99 4.62
C PHE A 234 -6.02 8.93 6.14
N GLU A 235 -7.27 9.06 6.59
CA GLU A 235 -7.65 8.92 8.00
C GLU A 235 -7.53 7.45 8.48
N ILE A 236 -6.88 7.27 9.63
CA ILE A 236 -6.72 5.99 10.32
C ILE A 236 -7.98 5.66 11.12
N SER A 237 -8.50 4.44 10.99
CA SER A 237 -9.69 3.94 11.73
C SER A 237 -9.36 2.95 12.84
N ASP A 238 -8.09 2.57 12.96
CA ASP A 238 -7.59 1.71 14.01
C ASP A 238 -6.18 2.15 14.42
N GLU A 239 -6.11 2.83 15.56
CA GLU A 239 -4.89 3.42 16.12
C GLU A 239 -4.13 2.47 17.05
N ARG A 240 -4.62 1.24 17.23
CA ARG A 240 -4.00 0.26 18.14
C ARG A 240 -2.56 -0.03 17.71
N SER A 241 -1.70 -0.11 18.72
CA SER A 241 -0.29 -0.42 18.58
C SER A 241 -0.06 -1.85 18.07
N PRO A 242 1.13 -2.15 17.51
CA PRO A 242 1.49 -3.51 17.13
C PRO A 242 1.35 -4.53 18.27
N ALA A 243 1.67 -4.16 19.51
CA ALA A 243 1.53 -5.01 20.68
C ALA A 243 0.07 -5.35 21.02
N GLU A 244 -0.83 -4.37 20.89
CA GLU A 244 -2.26 -4.58 21.12
C GLU A 244 -2.88 -5.48 20.06
N ILE A 245 -2.54 -5.28 18.78
CA ILE A 245 -2.98 -6.15 17.69
C ILE A 245 -2.47 -7.58 17.89
N ALA A 246 -1.20 -7.75 18.26
CA ALA A 246 -0.65 -9.07 18.57
C ALA A 246 -1.40 -9.76 19.72
N ALA A 247 -1.76 -9.02 20.77
CA ALA A 247 -2.56 -9.55 21.86
C ALA A 247 -3.98 -9.96 21.42
N VAL A 248 -4.61 -9.19 20.53
CA VAL A 248 -5.91 -9.54 19.93
C VAL A 248 -5.82 -10.85 19.13
N LEU A 249 -4.81 -10.97 18.27
CA LEU A 249 -4.59 -12.16 17.45
C LEU A 249 -4.40 -13.41 18.33
N ARG A 250 -3.57 -13.32 19.38
CA ARG A 250 -3.37 -14.42 20.34
C ARG A 250 -4.66 -14.82 21.05
N ARG A 251 -5.46 -13.84 21.50
CA ARG A 251 -6.78 -14.12 22.12
C ARG A 251 -7.75 -14.82 21.17
N ARG A 252 -7.56 -14.68 19.85
CA ARG A 252 -8.34 -15.35 18.81
C ARG A 252 -7.73 -16.67 18.34
N GLY A 253 -6.67 -17.15 19.00
CA GLY A 253 -6.01 -18.41 18.67
C GLY A 253 -5.07 -18.33 17.45
N LEU A 254 -4.66 -17.13 17.05
CA LEU A 254 -3.72 -16.89 15.97
C LEU A 254 -2.33 -16.53 16.53
N GLU A 255 -1.27 -16.92 15.83
CA GLU A 255 0.09 -16.52 16.16
C GLU A 255 0.53 -15.31 15.33
N PRO A 256 0.90 -14.18 15.95
CA PRO A 256 1.48 -13.05 15.24
C PRO A 256 2.88 -13.37 14.74
N ILE A 257 3.07 -13.38 13.42
CA ILE A 257 4.38 -13.54 12.78
C ILE A 257 4.93 -12.18 12.37
N TRP A 258 6.17 -11.91 12.75
CA TRP A 258 6.89 -10.66 12.43
C TRP A 258 7.97 -10.84 11.37
N LYS A 259 8.27 -12.10 11.02
CA LYS A 259 9.34 -12.48 10.12
C LYS A 259 8.87 -13.66 9.27
N ASP A 260 8.68 -13.41 7.98
CA ASP A 260 8.41 -14.45 6.98
C ASP A 260 9.67 -14.78 6.15
N TRP A 261 10.68 -13.92 6.21
CA TRP A 261 11.93 -14.01 5.46
C TRP A 261 13.11 -13.73 6.40
N ASP A 262 14.15 -14.55 6.28
CA ASP A 262 15.42 -14.38 6.99
C ASP A 262 16.55 -14.40 5.96
N HIS A 263 17.49 -13.45 6.05
CA HIS A 263 18.66 -13.40 5.16
C HIS A 263 19.47 -14.70 5.21
N ALA A 264 19.50 -15.40 6.36
CA ALA A 264 20.17 -16.69 6.50
C ALA A 264 19.60 -17.78 5.58
N LEU A 265 18.33 -17.65 5.15
CA LEU A 265 17.66 -18.58 4.23
C LEU A 265 17.89 -18.25 2.75
N CYS A 266 18.51 -17.10 2.44
CA CYS A 266 18.67 -16.62 1.06
C CYS A 266 20.05 -16.88 0.45
N GLY A 267 20.98 -17.53 1.18
CA GLY A 267 22.34 -17.80 0.72
C GLY A 267 23.18 -16.52 0.65
N ALA A 268 24.12 -16.39 1.59
CA ALA A 268 25.16 -15.36 1.56
C ALA A 268 26.28 -15.73 0.59
#